data_AF-A0A2V7KRB3-F1
#
_entry.id   AF-A0A2V7KRB3-F1
#
_cell.length_a   1.000
_cell.length_b   1.000
_cell.length_c   1.000
_cell.angle_alpha   90.00
_cell.angle_beta   90.00
_cell.angle_gamma   90.00
#
_symmetry.space_group_name_H-M   'P 1'
#
loop_
_entity.id
_entity.type
_entity.pdbx_description
1 polymer ?
#
loop_
_entity_poly.entity_id
_entity_poly.type
_entity_poly.pdbx_seq_one_letter_code
_entity_poly.pdbx_strand_id
1 'polypeptide(L)'
;MMDTALYYTFSTIAQALAAAIALLGAFTLYRLQLLAAAMPEAASILKTNTSANRAEVDAAFIVADYGKVFELVRAADAKSQRTEIRAGLEKFSRILGEKRAVLGSFQSALVASVIVILGSVIVLALTPAIARSSSPALVLGAGCVSLGVCLGLYSRLLLGHVA
;
A
#
# COMPACT_ATOMS: atom_id res chain seq x y z
N MET A 1 2.86 -38.36 13.43
CA MET A 1 3.54 -37.94 12.17
C MET A 1 2.78 -36.81 11.48
N MET A 2 1.45 -36.91 11.34
CA MET A 2 0.62 -35.85 10.73
C MET A 2 0.61 -34.54 11.54
N ASP A 3 0.61 -34.60 12.88
CA ASP A 3 0.68 -33.41 13.76
C ASP A 3 1.93 -32.56 13.51
N THR A 4 3.08 -33.23 13.41
CA THR A 4 4.38 -32.58 13.19
C THR A 4 4.40 -31.84 11.85
N ALA A 5 3.84 -32.44 10.80
CA ALA A 5 3.72 -31.81 9.48
C ALA A 5 2.84 -30.56 9.53
N LEU A 6 1.66 -30.63 10.18
CA LEU A 6 0.76 -29.47 10.35
C LEU A 6 1.45 -28.33 11.11
N TYR A 7 2.10 -28.64 12.24
CA TYR A 7 2.82 -27.64 13.03
C TYR A 7 3.92 -26.94 12.23
N TYR A 8 4.78 -27.69 11.55
CA TYR A 8 5.86 -27.10 10.76
C TYR A 8 5.33 -26.28 9.59
N THR A 9 4.38 -26.81 8.81
CA THR A 9 3.86 -26.12 7.62
C THR A 9 3.20 -24.80 7.99
N PHE A 10 2.25 -24.79 8.93
CA PHE A 10 1.56 -23.55 9.28
C PHE A 10 2.43 -22.55 10.04
N SER A 11 3.39 -23.02 10.85
CA SER A 11 4.38 -22.13 11.47
C SER A 11 5.27 -21.45 10.43
N THR A 12 5.76 -22.21 9.44
CA THR A 12 6.57 -21.65 8.35
C THR A 12 5.77 -20.71 7.47
N ILE A 13 4.50 -21.03 7.15
CA ILE A 13 3.59 -20.14 6.41
C ILE A 13 3.42 -18.82 7.15
N ALA A 14 3.10 -18.86 8.45
CA ALA A 14 2.91 -17.66 9.26
C ALA A 14 4.18 -16.79 9.34
N GLN A 15 5.34 -17.42 9.56
CA GLN A 15 6.64 -16.73 9.60
C GLN A 15 7.00 -16.10 8.25
N ALA A 16 6.82 -16.83 7.15
CA ALA A 16 7.11 -16.34 5.80
C ALA A 16 6.20 -15.16 5.43
N LEU A 17 4.91 -15.24 5.75
CA LEU A 17 3.97 -14.14 5.52
C LEU A 17 4.30 -12.92 6.37
N ALA A 18 4.67 -13.10 7.64
CA ALA A 18 5.10 -12.01 8.51
C ALA A 18 6.34 -11.29 7.97
N ALA A 19 7.35 -12.03 7.52
CA ALA A 19 8.55 -11.48 6.89
C ALA A 19 8.21 -10.73 5.60
N ALA A 20 7.32 -11.28 4.77
CA ALA A 20 6.89 -10.65 3.54
C ALA A 20 6.09 -9.35 3.78
N ILE A 21 5.23 -9.29 4.80
CA ILE A 21 4.55 -8.05 5.21
C ILE A 21 5.57 -6.99 5.61
N ALA A 22 6.60 -7.35 6.37
CA ALA A 22 7.65 -6.42 6.78
C ALA A 22 8.38 -5.81 5.57
N LEU A 23 8.74 -6.65 4.58
CA LEU A 23 9.35 -6.20 3.33
C LEU A 23 8.43 -5.29 2.51
N LEU A 24 7.15 -5.64 2.39
CA LEU A 24 6.16 -4.81 1.70
C LEU A 24 5.97 -3.47 2.40
N GLY A 25 5.89 -3.47 3.73
CA GLY A 25 5.82 -2.23 4.52
C GLY A 25 7.02 -1.34 4.26
N ALA A 26 8.24 -1.91 4.29
CA ALA A 26 9.46 -1.17 3.99
C ALA A 26 9.46 -0.59 2.56
N PHE A 27 9.07 -1.39 1.56
CA PHE A 27 9.01 -0.94 0.17
C PHE A 27 7.95 0.15 -0.05
N THR A 28 6.77 -0.02 0.54
CA THR A 28 5.69 0.98 0.48
C THR A 28 6.12 2.28 1.14
N LEU A 29 6.75 2.24 2.32
CA LEU A 29 7.29 3.44 2.98
C LEU A 29 8.35 4.13 2.12
N TYR A 30 9.28 3.36 1.55
CA TYR A 30 10.30 3.89 0.65
C TYR A 30 9.70 4.59 -0.58
N ARG A 31 8.69 3.97 -1.22
CA ARG A 31 7.97 4.57 -2.34
C ARG A 31 7.23 5.84 -1.93
N LEU A 32 6.55 5.83 -0.78
CA LEU A 32 5.88 7.01 -0.26
C LEU A 32 6.86 8.16 0.00
N GLN A 33 8.06 7.86 0.49
CA GLN A 33 9.13 8.85 0.67
C GLN A 33 9.60 9.43 -0.67
N LEU A 34 9.80 8.60 -1.70
CA LEU A 34 10.13 9.08 -3.05
C LEU A 34 9.06 9.97 -3.64
N LEU A 35 7.78 9.59 -3.53
CA LEU A 35 6.67 10.41 -4.00
C LEU A 35 6.56 11.72 -3.21
N ALA A 36 6.76 11.68 -1.90
CA ALA A 36 6.80 12.86 -1.06
C ALA A 36 7.96 13.80 -1.41
N ALA A 37 9.13 13.26 -1.78
CA ALA A 37 10.28 14.03 -2.24
C ALA A 37 10.06 14.69 -3.60
N ALA A 38 9.12 14.20 -4.42
CA ALA A 38 8.75 14.80 -5.71
C ALA A 38 7.69 15.91 -5.59
N MET A 39 6.96 16.00 -4.46
CA MET A 39 5.93 17.02 -4.23
C MET A 39 6.45 18.48 -4.15
N PRO A 40 7.64 18.79 -3.59
CA PRO A 40 8.15 20.16 -3.53
C PRO A 40 8.39 20.75 -4.92
N GLU A 41 8.90 19.94 -5.85
CA GLU A 41 9.16 20.37 -7.22
C GLU A 41 7.84 20.75 -7.92
N ALA A 42 6.83 19.88 -7.83
CA ALA A 42 5.51 20.15 -8.39
C ALA A 42 4.85 21.36 -7.70
N ALA A 43 4.88 21.43 -6.37
CA ALA A 43 4.30 22.55 -5.61
C ALA A 43 5.01 23.90 -5.88
N SER A 44 6.31 23.89 -6.19
CA SER A 44 7.04 25.10 -6.54
C SER A 44 6.53 25.73 -7.85
N ILE A 45 6.20 24.91 -8.85
CA ILE A 45 5.59 25.34 -10.12
C ILE A 45 4.21 25.97 -9.88
N LEU A 46 3.40 25.40 -8.98
CA LEU A 46 2.10 25.98 -8.64
C LEU A 46 2.26 27.31 -7.88
N LYS A 47 3.24 27.40 -6.98
CA LYS A 47 3.54 28.62 -6.19
C LYS A 47 4.04 29.77 -7.06
N THR A 48 4.92 29.51 -8.03
CA THR A 48 5.49 30.56 -8.88
C THR A 48 4.47 31.12 -9.88
N ASN A 49 3.54 30.29 -10.36
CA ASN A 49 2.60 30.67 -11.41
C ASN A 49 1.22 31.12 -10.89
N THR A 50 0.94 30.93 -9.60
CA THR A 50 -0.30 31.39 -8.94
C THR A 50 -0.12 32.76 -8.29
N SER A 51 -0.92 33.74 -8.70
CA SER A 51 -1.03 35.05 -8.02
C SER A 51 -2.17 35.10 -7.00
N ALA A 52 -3.12 34.16 -7.04
CA ALA A 52 -4.28 34.10 -6.14
C ALA A 52 -3.92 33.41 -4.80
N ASN A 53 -4.39 33.95 -3.67
CA ASN A 53 -4.14 33.42 -2.33
C ASN A 53 -2.67 33.10 -2.03
N ARG A 54 -1.73 33.90 -2.55
CA ARG A 54 -0.28 33.68 -2.43
C ARG A 54 0.17 33.48 -0.97
N ALA A 55 -0.40 34.24 -0.03
CA ALA A 55 -0.10 34.10 1.40
C ALA A 55 -0.58 32.76 1.99
N GLU A 56 -1.76 32.28 1.61
CA GLU A 56 -2.29 30.99 2.07
C GLU A 56 -1.59 29.80 1.41
N VAL A 57 -1.24 29.93 0.13
CA VAL A 57 -0.45 28.94 -0.61
C VAL A 57 0.96 28.85 -0.02
N ASP A 58 1.58 29.98 0.33
CA ASP A 58 2.90 30.01 0.97
C ASP A 58 2.86 29.41 2.38
N ALA A 59 1.84 29.75 3.17
CA ALA A 59 1.63 29.14 4.48
C ALA A 59 1.43 27.61 4.40
N ALA A 60 0.62 27.13 3.45
CA ALA A 60 0.42 25.71 3.23
C ALA A 60 1.69 25.00 2.71
N PHE A 61 2.49 25.68 1.88
CA PHE A 61 3.77 25.17 1.39
C PHE A 61 4.80 25.03 2.53
N ILE A 62 4.88 26.01 3.45
CA ILE A 62 5.78 25.99 4.60
C ILE A 62 5.45 24.82 5.55
N VAL A 63 4.17 24.53 5.75
CA VAL A 63 3.70 23.42 6.61
C VAL A 63 3.72 22.07 5.87
N ALA A 64 4.20 22.04 4.61
CA ALA A 64 4.18 20.86 3.74
C ALA A 64 2.77 20.25 3.56
N ASP A 65 1.73 21.07 3.70
CA ASP A 65 0.33 20.69 3.46
C ASP A 65 0.00 20.80 1.96
N TYR A 66 0.60 19.89 1.23
CA TYR A 66 0.51 19.73 -0.22
C TYR A 66 -0.92 19.52 -0.73
N GLY A 67 -1.81 18.95 0.10
CA GLY A 67 -3.23 18.81 -0.23
C GLY A 67 -3.94 20.16 -0.29
N LYS A 68 -3.66 21.02 0.70
CA LYS A 68 -4.23 22.37 0.76
C LYS A 68 -3.68 23.29 -0.34
N VAL A 69 -2.39 23.17 -0.68
CA VAL A 69 -1.81 23.87 -1.85
C VAL A 69 -2.55 23.49 -3.14
N PHE A 70 -2.82 22.20 -3.35
CA PHE A 70 -3.56 21.73 -4.52
C PHE A 70 -4.99 22.26 -4.58
N GLU A 71 -5.75 22.23 -3.47
CA GLU A 71 -7.12 22.74 -3.46
C GLU A 71 -7.20 24.24 -3.74
N LEU A 72 -6.34 25.03 -3.09
CA LEU A 72 -6.29 26.49 -3.27
C LEU A 72 -5.95 26.86 -4.72
N VAL A 73 -4.98 26.17 -5.33
CA VAL A 73 -4.59 26.46 -6.71
C VAL A 73 -5.61 25.92 -7.72
N ARG A 74 -6.26 24.78 -7.46
CA ARG A 74 -7.35 24.28 -8.29
C ARG A 74 -8.56 25.21 -8.28
N ALA A 75 -8.91 25.76 -7.11
CA ALA A 75 -9.99 26.74 -6.98
C ALA A 75 -9.65 28.07 -7.71
N ALA A 76 -8.37 28.44 -7.74
CA ALA A 76 -7.88 29.60 -8.48
C ALA A 76 -7.84 29.37 -10.01
N ASP A 77 -7.42 28.18 -10.47
CA ASP A 77 -7.39 27.79 -11.88
C ASP A 77 -8.79 27.72 -12.51
N ALA A 78 -9.79 27.28 -11.73
CA ALA A 78 -11.19 27.35 -12.17
C ALA A 78 -11.64 28.77 -12.59
N LYS A 79 -10.93 29.81 -12.13
CA LYS A 79 -11.14 31.22 -12.50
C LYS A 79 -10.14 31.75 -13.53
N SER A 80 -9.01 31.08 -13.74
CA SER A 80 -7.88 31.58 -14.52
C SER A 80 -7.33 30.45 -15.40
N GLN A 81 -7.72 30.41 -16.69
CA GLN A 81 -7.34 29.41 -17.69
C GLN A 81 -5.83 29.41 -18.05
N ARG A 82 -4.91 29.36 -17.09
CA ARG A 82 -3.46 29.30 -17.37
C ARG A 82 -3.04 27.86 -17.60
N THR A 83 -2.52 27.59 -18.79
CA THR A 83 -2.02 26.28 -19.23
C THR A 83 -0.92 25.71 -18.33
N GLU A 84 -0.04 26.56 -17.78
CA GLU A 84 1.07 26.15 -16.91
C GLU A 84 0.60 25.65 -15.53
N ILE A 85 -0.43 26.30 -14.96
CA ILE A 85 -1.03 25.88 -13.68
C ILE A 85 -1.73 24.52 -13.86
N ARG A 86 -2.38 24.33 -15.00
CA ARG A 86 -3.04 23.08 -15.38
C ARG A 86 -2.07 21.91 -15.47
N ALA A 87 -0.92 22.11 -16.11
CA ALA A 87 0.14 21.10 -16.20
C ALA A 87 0.72 20.74 -14.81
N GLY A 88 0.90 21.73 -13.94
CA GLY A 88 1.33 21.50 -12.55
C GLY A 88 0.29 20.71 -11.73
N LEU A 89 -0.99 21.08 -11.84
CA LEU A 89 -2.12 20.38 -11.22
C LEU A 89 -2.23 18.93 -11.71
N GLU A 90 -2.05 18.69 -13.01
CA GLU A 90 -2.09 17.35 -13.59
C GLU A 90 -0.95 16.47 -13.04
N LYS A 91 0.29 16.97 -13.04
CA LYS A 91 1.46 16.28 -12.44
C LYS A 91 1.21 15.95 -10.96
N PHE A 92 0.64 16.89 -10.21
CA PHE A 92 0.33 16.72 -8.78
C PHE A 92 -0.78 15.69 -8.53
N SER A 93 -1.85 15.74 -9.34
CA SER A 93 -2.97 14.80 -9.28
C SER A 93 -2.52 13.38 -9.63
N ARG A 94 -1.57 13.23 -10.56
CA ARG A 94 -0.98 11.94 -10.90
C ARG A 94 -0.20 11.37 -9.72
N ILE A 95 0.65 12.18 -9.08
CA ILE A 95 1.43 11.77 -7.89
C ILE A 95 0.50 11.37 -6.73
N LEU A 96 -0.57 12.12 -6.49
CA LEU A 96 -1.58 11.77 -5.47
C LEU A 96 -2.35 10.50 -5.82
N GLY A 97 -2.70 10.32 -7.10
CA GLY A 97 -3.35 9.11 -7.61
C GLY A 97 -2.47 7.88 -7.43
N GLU A 98 -1.19 7.98 -7.81
CA GLU A 98 -0.18 6.94 -7.60
C GLU A 98 -0.02 6.63 -6.11
N LYS A 99 0.09 7.65 -5.24
CA LYS A 99 0.17 7.47 -3.79
C LYS A 99 -1.02 6.68 -3.23
N ARG A 100 -2.24 7.04 -3.67
CA ARG A 100 -3.48 6.40 -3.19
C ARG A 100 -3.63 4.98 -3.73
N ALA A 101 -3.20 4.73 -4.97
CA ALA A 101 -3.17 3.40 -5.56
C ALA A 101 -2.18 2.48 -4.82
N VAL A 102 -0.97 2.98 -4.53
CA VAL A 102 0.06 2.27 -3.74
C VAL A 102 -0.46 1.93 -2.34
N LEU A 103 -1.11 2.88 -1.66
CA LEU A 103 -1.67 2.63 -0.33
C LEU A 103 -2.84 1.65 -0.36
N GLY A 104 -3.73 1.77 -1.36
CA GLY A 104 -4.89 0.88 -1.49
C GLY A 104 -4.50 -0.56 -1.81
N SER A 105 -3.53 -0.77 -2.69
CA SER A 105 -3.00 -2.11 -2.99
C SER A 105 -2.27 -2.70 -1.78
N PHE A 106 -1.48 -1.88 -1.06
CA PHE A 106 -0.80 -2.33 0.15
C PHE A 106 -1.77 -2.73 1.25
N GLN A 107 -2.83 -1.94 1.46
CA GLN A 107 -3.83 -2.23 2.48
C GLN A 107 -4.58 -3.53 2.20
N SER A 108 -4.95 -3.81 0.95
CA SER A 108 -5.62 -5.06 0.60
C SER A 108 -4.71 -6.28 0.79
N ALA A 109 -3.43 -6.16 0.40
CA ALA A 109 -2.43 -7.20 0.60
C ALA A 109 -2.16 -7.45 2.10
N LEU A 110 -2.07 -6.38 2.90
CA LEU A 110 -1.85 -6.48 4.35
C LEU A 110 -3.04 -7.16 5.05
N VAL A 111 -4.28 -6.78 4.72
CA VAL A 111 -5.49 -7.39 5.28
C VAL A 111 -5.55 -8.89 4.93
N ALA A 112 -5.31 -9.24 3.66
CA ALA A 112 -5.29 -10.64 3.23
C ALA A 112 -4.26 -11.47 4.03
N SER A 113 -3.05 -10.94 4.21
CA SER A 113 -1.99 -11.65 4.92
C SER A 113 -2.23 -11.76 6.41
N VAL A 114 -2.82 -10.74 7.06
CA VAL A 114 -3.24 -10.82 8.47
C VAL A 114 -4.31 -11.89 8.65
N ILE A 115 -5.29 -11.99 7.75
CA ILE A 115 -6.32 -13.04 7.78
C ILE A 115 -5.69 -14.42 7.68
N VAL A 116 -4.73 -14.63 6.78
CA VAL A 116 -4.05 -15.92 6.62
C VAL A 116 -3.17 -16.26 7.82
N ILE A 117 -2.49 -15.29 8.43
CA ILE A 117 -1.71 -15.50 9.66
C ILE A 117 -2.64 -15.89 10.81
N LEU A 118 -3.73 -15.16 11.03
CA LEU A 118 -4.71 -15.48 12.07
C LEU A 118 -5.33 -16.87 11.83
N GLY A 119 -5.71 -17.18 10.60
CA GLY A 119 -6.20 -18.50 10.22
C GLY A 119 -5.18 -19.61 10.50
N SER A 120 -3.89 -19.37 10.22
CA SER A 120 -2.81 -20.31 10.50
C SER A 120 -2.64 -20.55 12.01
N VAL A 121 -2.71 -19.50 12.83
CA VAL A 121 -2.63 -19.61 14.30
C VAL A 121 -3.84 -20.37 14.86
N ILE A 122 -5.05 -20.11 14.34
CA ILE A 122 -6.27 -20.83 14.73
C ILE A 122 -6.13 -22.31 14.38
N VAL A 123 -5.67 -22.65 13.17
CA VAL A 123 -5.42 -24.03 12.77
C VAL A 123 -4.37 -24.68 13.66
N LEU A 124 -3.30 -23.98 14.04
CA LEU A 124 -2.31 -24.50 15.01
C LEU A 124 -2.96 -24.85 16.35
N ALA A 125 -3.82 -23.97 16.89
CA ALA A 125 -4.51 -24.20 18.16
C ALA A 125 -5.49 -25.40 18.09
N LEU A 126 -6.08 -25.65 16.92
CA LEU A 126 -7.01 -26.75 16.65
C LEU A 126 -6.32 -28.02 16.13
N THR A 127 -5.00 -28.01 15.91
CA THR A 127 -4.21 -29.17 15.46
C THR A 127 -4.53 -30.46 16.19
N PRO A 128 -4.58 -30.53 17.54
CA PRO A 128 -4.85 -31.79 18.24
C PRO A 128 -6.27 -32.34 17.99
N ALA A 129 -7.24 -31.49 17.63
CA ALA A 129 -8.59 -31.90 17.25
C ALA A 129 -8.68 -32.31 15.77
N ILE A 130 -7.97 -31.59 14.89
CA ILE A 130 -7.94 -31.85 13.44
C ILE A 130 -7.19 -33.14 13.11
N ALA A 131 -6.12 -33.45 13.85
CA ALA A 131 -5.35 -34.66 13.66
C ALA A 131 -6.11 -35.95 14.02
N ARG A 132 -7.17 -35.86 14.83
CA ARG A 132 -8.09 -36.98 15.10
C ARG A 132 -9.18 -37.13 14.04
N SER A 133 -9.33 -36.16 13.14
CA SER A 133 -10.33 -36.16 12.05
C SER A 133 -9.75 -36.67 10.73
N SER A 134 -10.60 -37.17 9.83
CA SER A 134 -10.22 -37.86 8.58
C SER A 134 -9.63 -36.98 7.47
N SER A 135 -9.39 -35.67 7.66
CA SER A 135 -8.98 -34.79 6.53
C SER A 135 -7.87 -33.75 6.79
N PRO A 136 -6.75 -34.09 7.46
CA PRO A 136 -5.61 -33.18 7.62
C PRO A 136 -4.96 -32.76 6.29
N ALA A 137 -5.07 -33.60 5.25
CA ALA A 137 -4.59 -33.28 3.90
C ALA A 137 -5.33 -32.10 3.24
N LEU A 138 -6.64 -31.96 3.48
CA LEU A 138 -7.42 -30.82 2.96
C LEU A 138 -7.00 -29.51 3.62
N VAL A 139 -6.72 -29.56 4.94
CA VAL A 139 -6.28 -28.40 5.71
C VAL A 139 -4.89 -27.94 5.25
N LEU A 140 -3.96 -28.87 5.04
CA LEU A 140 -2.65 -28.59 4.43
C LEU A 140 -2.79 -27.98 3.03
N GLY A 141 -3.63 -28.56 2.18
CA GLY A 141 -3.91 -28.02 0.84
C GLY A 141 -4.44 -26.59 0.88
N ALA A 142 -5.39 -26.29 1.77
CA ALA A 142 -5.94 -24.95 1.94
C ALA A 142 -4.87 -23.94 2.40
N GLY A 143 -3.95 -24.34 3.29
CA GLY A 143 -2.79 -23.53 3.71
C GLY A 143 -1.85 -23.20 2.55
N CYS A 144 -1.52 -24.19 1.73
CA CYS A 144 -0.68 -23.98 0.54
C CYS A 144 -1.35 -23.07 -0.50
N VAL A 145 -2.65 -23.25 -0.75
CA VAL A 145 -3.41 -22.40 -1.68
C VAL A 145 -3.46 -20.96 -1.19
N SER A 146 -3.74 -20.74 0.09
CA SER A 146 -3.78 -19.40 0.67
C SER A 146 -2.41 -18.70 0.65
N LEU A 147 -1.31 -19.42 0.90
CA LEU A 147 0.04 -18.90 0.69
C LEU A 147 0.27 -18.51 -0.79
N GLY A 148 -0.15 -19.36 -1.74
CA GLY A 148 -0.05 -19.07 -3.17
C GLY A 148 -0.81 -17.80 -3.57
N VAL A 149 -2.02 -17.59 -3.02
CA VAL A 149 -2.81 -16.37 -3.24
C VAL A 149 -2.08 -15.14 -2.68
N CYS A 150 -1.54 -15.21 -1.46
CA CYS A 150 -0.77 -14.11 -0.88
C CYS A 150 0.48 -13.77 -1.72
N LEU A 151 1.23 -14.77 -2.16
CA LEU A 151 2.38 -14.57 -3.03
C LEU A 151 1.99 -13.95 -4.38
N GLY A 152 0.88 -14.40 -4.98
CA GLY A 152 0.36 -13.82 -6.22
C GLY A 152 -0.02 -12.34 -6.07
N LEU A 153 -0.66 -11.97 -4.95
CA LEU A 153 -0.96 -10.57 -4.63
C LEU A 153 0.31 -9.75 -4.46
N TYR A 154 1.34 -10.28 -3.80
CA TYR A 154 2.63 -9.61 -3.61
C TYR A 154 3.38 -9.42 -4.93
N SER A 155 3.43 -10.43 -5.79
CA SER A 155 4.05 -10.33 -7.11
C SER A 155 3.34 -9.28 -7.97
N ARG A 156 2.01 -9.22 -7.92
CA ARG A 156 1.24 -8.16 -8.58
C ARG A 156 1.57 -6.77 -8.04
N LEU A 157 1.73 -6.64 -6.73
CA LEU A 157 2.05 -5.38 -6.09
C LEU A 157 3.46 -4.90 -6.47
N LEU A 158 4.44 -5.81 -6.51
CA LEU A 158 5.79 -5.49 -6.94
C LEU A 158 5.87 -5.17 -8.44
N LEU A 159 5.26 -5.98 -9.30
CA LEU A 159 5.31 -5.80 -10.76
C LEU A 159 4.46 -4.61 -11.23
N GLY A 160 3.29 -4.40 -10.63
CA GLY A 160 2.44 -3.24 -10.91
C GLY A 160 3.02 -1.91 -10.44
N HIS A 161 4.12 -1.93 -9.68
CA HIS A 161 4.89 -0.75 -9.27
C HIS A 161 6.23 -0.59 -10.00
N VAL A 162 6.52 -1.45 -10.99
CA VAL A 162 7.74 -1.39 -11.84
C VAL A 162 7.41 -0.98 -13.28
N ALA A 163 6.16 -1.06 -13.71
CA ALA A 163 5.66 -0.52 -14.99
C ALA A 163 5.15 0.92 -14.82
#